data_AF-A0AA41Z4G7-F1
#
_entry.id   AF-A0AA41Z4G7-F1
#
_cell.length_a   1.000
_cell.length_b   1.000
_cell.length_c   1.000
_cell.angle_alpha   90.00
_cell.angle_beta   90.00
_cell.angle_gamma   90.00
#
_symmetry.space_group_name_H-M   'P 1'
#
loop_
_entity.id
_entity.type
_entity.pdbx_description
1 polymer ?
#
loop_
_entity_poly.entity_id
_entity_poly.type
_entity_poly.pdbx_seq_one_letter_code
_entity_poly.pdbx_strand_id
1 'polypeptide(L)'
;MDHFEDANLRIVRSMEKLEAIDQEITHWMHEHMPSLVMDPTTNGGLMLKVKFDHDLPKIWRVRLTEIAEGLRAGLDLTGFAVALKTGGQRTKTKFPFAEDASQLESQIKSASSHLPSEVISIFRGCNPFKDGNYELWAMNKICNQGKHGQIKPIFRNISDIQSTIVPKAGKVDITLKPLVKPLWDEGN
;
A
#
# COMPACT_ATOMS: atom_id res chain seq x y z
N MET A 1 -2.41 -15.67 -28.75
CA MET A 1 -2.11 -15.71 -27.31
C MET A 1 -2.21 -14.29 -26.80
N ASP A 2 -3.06 -14.03 -25.82
CA ASP A 2 -3.06 -12.71 -25.18
C ASP A 2 -1.90 -12.66 -24.18
N HIS A 3 -1.06 -11.63 -24.31
CA HIS A 3 0.09 -11.45 -23.42
C HIS A 3 -0.29 -10.79 -22.09
N PHE A 4 -1.51 -10.24 -21.97
CA PHE A 4 -2.03 -9.63 -20.75
C PHE A 4 -2.85 -10.58 -19.88
N GLU A 5 -3.08 -11.83 -20.31
CA GLU A 5 -3.94 -12.81 -19.62
C GLU A 5 -3.47 -13.09 -18.17
N ASP A 6 -2.19 -13.41 -17.94
CA ASP A 6 -1.66 -13.67 -16.58
C ASP A 6 -1.66 -12.39 -15.70
N ALA A 7 -1.48 -11.21 -16.30
CA ALA A 7 -1.60 -9.94 -15.58
C ALA A 7 -3.04 -9.71 -15.09
N ASN A 8 -4.02 -9.89 -15.98
CA ASN A 8 -5.44 -9.76 -15.67
C ASN A 8 -5.89 -10.77 -14.61
N LEU A 9 -5.53 -12.06 -14.77
CA LEU A 9 -5.89 -13.12 -13.82
C LEU A 9 -5.34 -12.84 -12.41
N ARG A 10 -4.12 -12.32 -12.28
CA ARG A 10 -3.55 -11.94 -10.98
C ARG A 10 -4.23 -10.75 -10.34
N ILE A 11 -4.60 -9.74 -11.13
CA ILE A 11 -5.35 -8.57 -10.64
C ILE A 11 -6.72 -9.02 -10.13
N VAL A 12 -7.49 -9.76 -10.95
CA VAL A 12 -8.79 -10.31 -10.57
C VAL A 12 -8.68 -11.16 -9.30
N ARG A 13 -7.72 -12.10 -9.24
CA ARG A 13 -7.54 -12.95 -8.07
C ARG A 13 -7.12 -12.19 -6.81
N SER A 14 -6.40 -11.07 -6.95
CA SER A 14 -6.06 -10.21 -5.82
C SER A 14 -7.26 -9.38 -5.35
N MET A 15 -8.13 -8.95 -6.27
CA MET A 15 -9.38 -8.25 -5.94
C MET A 15 -10.37 -9.17 -5.20
N GLU A 16 -10.56 -10.42 -5.66
CA GLU A 16 -11.36 -11.43 -4.94
C GLU A 16 -10.85 -11.65 -3.50
N LYS A 17 -9.52 -11.76 -3.33
CA LYS A 17 -8.91 -11.91 -2.00
C LYS A 17 -9.09 -10.66 -1.13
N LEU A 18 -9.08 -9.47 -1.74
CA LEU A 18 -9.27 -8.19 -1.05
C LEU A 18 -10.71 -8.04 -0.55
N GLU A 19 -11.70 -8.36 -1.38
CA GLU A 19 -13.11 -8.36 -0.96
C GLU A 19 -13.35 -9.38 0.16
N ALA A 20 -12.80 -10.59 0.03
CA ALA A 20 -12.94 -11.63 1.05
C ALA A 20 -12.26 -11.30 2.40
N ILE A 21 -11.18 -10.50 2.41
CA ILE A 21 -10.57 -10.04 3.68
C ILE A 21 -11.26 -8.80 4.24
N ASP A 22 -11.80 -7.92 3.39
CA ASP A 22 -12.57 -6.74 3.83
C ASP A 22 -13.87 -7.15 4.54
N GLN A 23 -14.58 -8.15 4.01
CA GLN A 23 -15.75 -8.75 4.66
C GLN A 23 -15.39 -9.39 6.00
N GLU A 24 -14.26 -10.10 6.10
CA GLU A 24 -13.77 -10.73 7.33
C GLU A 24 -13.36 -9.70 8.39
N ILE A 25 -12.65 -8.64 7.99
CA ILE A 25 -12.28 -7.52 8.87
C ILE A 25 -13.56 -6.84 9.38
N THR A 26 -14.51 -6.54 8.49
CA THR A 26 -15.79 -5.91 8.85
C THR A 26 -16.57 -6.78 9.85
N HIS A 27 -16.70 -8.07 9.59
CA HIS A 27 -17.36 -9.02 10.49
C HIS A 27 -16.66 -9.09 11.86
N TRP A 28 -15.33 -9.23 11.88
CA TRP A 28 -14.56 -9.27 13.13
C TRP A 28 -14.68 -7.97 13.93
N MET A 29 -14.70 -6.81 13.26
CA MET A 29 -14.91 -5.48 13.88
C MET A 29 -16.32 -5.32 14.46
N HIS A 30 -17.33 -5.99 13.91
CA HIS A 30 -18.67 -6.02 14.48
C HIS A 30 -18.77 -6.94 15.70
N GLU A 31 -18.14 -8.12 15.67
CA GLU A 31 -18.13 -9.07 16.80
C GLU A 31 -17.28 -8.59 17.98
N HIS A 32 -16.12 -8.00 17.69
CA HIS A 32 -15.12 -7.58 18.66
C HIS A 32 -15.02 -6.04 18.69
N MET A 33 -16.18 -5.39 18.78
CA MET A 33 -16.31 -3.93 18.67
C MET A 33 -15.31 -3.19 19.56
N PRO A 34 -14.39 -2.38 18.98
CA PRO A 34 -13.37 -1.71 19.76
C PRO A 34 -13.98 -0.60 20.64
N SER A 35 -13.46 -0.47 21.85
CA SER A 35 -13.85 0.60 22.77
C SER A 35 -13.12 1.91 22.42
N LEU A 36 -13.88 3.01 22.37
CA LEU A 36 -13.33 4.35 22.20
C LEU A 36 -13.03 4.97 23.56
N VAL A 37 -11.76 5.26 23.82
CA VAL A 37 -11.29 5.90 25.05
C VAL A 37 -10.83 7.33 24.71
N MET A 38 -11.29 8.32 25.47
CA MET A 38 -10.86 9.71 25.32
C MET A 38 -9.96 10.11 26.49
N ASP A 39 -8.67 10.33 26.20
CA ASP A 39 -7.69 10.81 27.17
C ASP A 39 -7.43 12.31 26.97
N PRO A 40 -7.42 13.14 28.03
CA PRO A 40 -6.96 14.52 27.94
C PRO A 40 -5.46 14.57 27.67
N THR A 41 -5.04 15.37 26.69
CA THR A 41 -3.63 15.58 26.37
C THR A 41 -3.03 16.72 27.19
N THR A 42 -1.71 16.68 27.39
CA THR A 42 -0.93 17.71 28.11
C THR A 42 -1.07 19.12 27.53
N ASN A 43 -1.51 19.24 26.27
CA ASN A 43 -1.68 20.51 25.55
C ASN A 43 -3.15 20.97 25.49
N GLY A 44 -4.06 20.38 26.27
CA GLY A 44 -5.48 20.75 26.33
C GLY A 44 -6.36 20.22 25.18
N GLY A 45 -5.80 19.43 24.26
CA GLY A 45 -6.57 18.68 23.26
C GLY A 45 -7.08 17.33 23.82
N LEU A 46 -8.00 16.70 23.09
CA LEU A 46 -8.47 15.33 23.39
C LEU A 46 -7.77 14.31 22.47
N MET A 47 -7.33 13.20 23.06
CA MET A 47 -6.79 12.04 22.35
C MET A 47 -7.85 10.94 22.34
N LEU A 48 -8.44 10.68 21.17
CA LEU A 48 -9.21 9.46 20.97
C LEU A 48 -8.24 8.29 20.77
N LYS A 49 -8.42 7.22 21.55
CA LYS A 49 -7.74 5.93 21.39
C LYS A 49 -8.79 4.88 21.03
N VAL A 50 -8.47 4.06 20.05
CA VAL A 50 -9.28 2.90 19.67
C VAL A 50 -8.65 1.67 20.34
N LYS A 51 -9.32 1.14 21.37
CA LYS A 51 -8.84 -0.01 22.14
C LYS A 51 -9.53 -1.28 21.65
N PHE A 52 -8.71 -2.29 21.38
CA PHE A 52 -9.16 -3.63 20.99
C PHE A 52 -8.99 -4.54 22.19
N ASP A 53 -10.08 -5.19 22.60
CA ASP A 53 -10.05 -6.14 23.72
C ASP A 53 -9.67 -7.57 23.27
N HIS A 54 -9.39 -7.74 21.97
CA HIS A 54 -8.99 -9.00 21.33
C HIS A 54 -7.80 -8.77 20.37
N ASP A 55 -6.92 -9.77 20.27
CA ASP A 55 -5.80 -9.80 19.31
C ASP A 55 -6.35 -9.79 17.86
N LEU A 56 -5.79 -8.93 17.00
CA LEU A 56 -6.07 -8.97 15.56
C LEU A 56 -5.64 -10.33 14.96
N PRO A 57 -6.46 -10.97 14.10
CA PRO A 57 -6.10 -12.25 13.48
C PRO A 57 -4.77 -12.17 12.71
N LYS A 58 -3.75 -12.89 13.21
CA LYS A 58 -2.37 -12.85 12.69
C LYS A 58 -2.27 -13.27 11.22
N ILE A 59 -3.25 -14.05 10.73
CA ILE A 59 -3.36 -14.50 9.34
C ILE A 59 -3.64 -13.37 8.34
N TRP A 60 -4.30 -12.28 8.77
CA TRP A 60 -4.60 -11.13 7.90
C TRP A 60 -3.35 -10.55 7.27
N ARG A 61 -2.26 -10.49 8.04
CA ARG A 61 -0.95 -10.04 7.57
C ARG A 61 -0.47 -10.80 6.34
N VAL A 62 -0.53 -12.13 6.37
CA VAL A 62 -0.07 -13.00 5.28
C VAL A 62 -0.94 -12.77 4.05
N ARG A 63 -2.26 -12.73 4.23
CA ARG A 63 -3.23 -12.50 3.13
C ARG A 63 -3.07 -11.12 2.48
N LEU A 64 -2.86 -10.06 3.27
CA LEU A 64 -2.59 -8.71 2.75
C LEU A 64 -1.29 -8.65 1.94
N THR A 65 -0.24 -9.36 2.38
CA THR A 65 0.99 -9.48 1.58
C THR A 65 0.75 -10.24 0.27
N GLU A 66 0.03 -11.37 0.29
CA GLU A 66 -0.31 -12.11 -0.93
C GLU A 66 -1.11 -11.27 -1.94
N ILE A 67 -2.05 -10.44 -1.46
CA ILE A 67 -2.82 -9.49 -2.29
C ILE A 67 -1.87 -8.47 -2.93
N ALA A 68 -1.02 -7.82 -2.13
CA ALA A 68 -0.06 -6.84 -2.63
C ALA A 68 0.92 -7.45 -3.65
N GLU A 69 1.42 -8.66 -3.41
CA GLU A 69 2.31 -9.37 -4.32
C GLU A 69 1.63 -9.73 -5.64
N GLY A 70 0.35 -10.15 -5.60
CA GLY A 70 -0.44 -10.42 -6.79
C GLY A 70 -0.69 -9.16 -7.65
N LEU A 71 -1.07 -8.05 -7.01
CA LEU A 71 -1.23 -6.75 -7.67
C LEU A 71 0.08 -6.25 -8.28
N ARG A 72 1.19 -6.30 -7.52
CA ARG A 72 2.52 -5.92 -8.01
C ARG A 72 2.95 -6.79 -9.20
N ALA A 73 2.72 -8.10 -9.14
CA ALA A 73 3.01 -9.01 -10.23
C ALA A 73 2.19 -8.68 -11.49
N GLY A 74 0.92 -8.32 -11.36
CA GLY A 74 0.08 -7.84 -12.47
C GLY A 74 0.65 -6.61 -13.18
N LEU A 75 1.18 -5.64 -12.42
CA LEU A 75 1.86 -4.45 -12.97
C LEU A 75 3.17 -4.80 -13.70
N ASP A 76 4.02 -5.63 -13.09
CA ASP A 76 5.27 -6.09 -13.71
C ASP A 76 5.01 -6.88 -15.01
N LEU A 77 4.00 -7.75 -15.00
CA LEU A 77 3.57 -8.52 -16.18
C LEU A 77 2.94 -7.65 -17.27
N THR A 78 2.25 -6.57 -16.91
CA THR A 78 1.76 -5.59 -17.88
C THR A 78 2.91 -4.93 -18.64
N GLY A 79 3.99 -4.56 -17.94
CA GLY A 79 5.22 -4.07 -18.56
C GLY A 79 5.87 -5.12 -19.47
N PHE A 80 5.99 -6.36 -18.99
CA PHE A 80 6.51 -7.48 -19.78
C PHE A 80 5.69 -7.74 -21.05
N ALA A 81 4.36 -7.70 -20.98
CA ALA A 81 3.44 -7.90 -22.10
C ALA A 81 3.57 -6.80 -23.17
N VAL A 82 3.81 -5.54 -22.76
CA VAL A 82 4.20 -4.46 -23.69
C VAL A 82 5.53 -4.80 -24.36
N ALA A 83 6.57 -5.13 -23.59
CA ALA A 83 7.89 -5.45 -24.14
C ALA A 83 7.84 -6.64 -25.11
N LEU A 84 6.97 -7.63 -24.89
CA LEU A 84 6.70 -8.70 -25.86
C LEU A 84 6.17 -8.16 -27.19
N LYS A 85 5.14 -7.31 -27.16
CA LYS A 85 4.50 -6.75 -28.37
C LYS A 85 5.40 -5.78 -29.13
N THR A 86 6.34 -5.10 -28.46
CA THR A 86 7.18 -4.05 -29.05
C THR A 86 8.60 -4.53 -29.40
N GLY A 87 8.91 -5.82 -29.21
CA GLY A 87 10.26 -6.36 -29.46
C GLY A 87 11.32 -5.95 -28.41
N GLY A 88 10.88 -5.52 -27.23
CA GLY A 88 11.70 -5.00 -26.14
C GLY A 88 12.50 -6.03 -25.33
N GLN A 89 13.33 -5.54 -24.40
CA GLN A 89 14.15 -6.36 -23.50
C GLN A 89 13.31 -6.90 -22.33
N ARG A 90 12.63 -8.02 -22.61
CA ARG A 90 11.75 -8.79 -21.71
C ARG A 90 12.26 -8.88 -20.27
N THR A 91 13.51 -9.28 -20.06
CA THR A 91 14.08 -9.57 -18.73
C THR A 91 14.46 -8.35 -17.90
N LYS A 92 14.47 -7.15 -18.49
CA LYS A 92 14.76 -5.89 -17.78
C LYS A 92 13.50 -5.05 -17.52
N THR A 93 12.39 -5.37 -18.20
CA THR A 93 11.16 -4.62 -18.07
C THR A 93 10.45 -4.99 -16.78
N LYS A 94 10.14 -3.98 -15.98
CA LYS A 94 9.38 -4.06 -14.73
C LYS A 94 8.58 -2.78 -14.55
N PHE A 95 7.53 -2.80 -13.75
CA PHE A 95 6.84 -1.56 -13.39
C PHE A 95 7.78 -0.73 -12.48
N PRO A 96 8.04 0.55 -12.80
CA PRO A 96 8.97 1.34 -12.02
C PRO A 96 8.33 1.73 -10.68
N PHE A 97 9.06 1.52 -9.59
CA PHE A 97 8.74 2.05 -8.27
C PHE A 97 9.97 2.78 -7.76
N ALA A 98 9.76 3.90 -7.07
CA ALA A 98 10.83 4.79 -6.59
C ALA A 98 10.46 5.39 -5.23
N GLU A 99 11.43 5.98 -4.53
CA GLU A 99 11.17 6.80 -3.33
C GLU A 99 10.67 8.20 -3.72
N ASP A 100 11.21 8.76 -4.82
CA ASP A 100 10.93 10.10 -5.32
C ASP A 100 10.87 10.15 -6.86
N ALA A 101 10.48 11.32 -7.41
CA ALA A 101 10.33 11.55 -8.85
C ALA A 101 11.65 11.50 -9.65
N SER A 102 12.80 11.83 -9.03
CA SER A 102 14.11 11.75 -9.68
C SER A 102 14.56 10.29 -9.84
N GLN A 103 14.35 9.49 -8.78
CA GLN A 103 14.61 8.05 -8.84
C GLN A 103 13.63 7.34 -9.79
N LEU A 104 12.38 7.81 -9.94
CA LEU A 104 11.44 7.30 -10.94
C LEU A 104 12.01 7.42 -12.36
N GLU A 105 12.51 8.60 -12.75
CA GLU A 105 13.12 8.80 -14.06
C GLU A 105 14.38 7.93 -14.26
N SER A 106 15.17 7.70 -13.20
CA SER A 106 16.30 6.78 -13.22
C SER A 106 15.87 5.31 -13.44
N GLN A 107 14.79 4.85 -12.79
CA GLN A 107 14.24 3.51 -13.01
C GLN A 107 13.65 3.37 -14.42
N ILE A 108 12.93 4.37 -14.93
CA ILE A 108 12.43 4.40 -16.30
C ILE A 108 13.59 4.31 -17.29
N LYS A 109 14.63 5.14 -17.13
CA LYS A 109 15.79 5.18 -18.04
C LYS A 109 16.57 3.86 -18.06
N SER A 110 16.67 3.17 -16.93
CA SER A 110 17.44 1.92 -16.80
C SER A 110 16.67 0.64 -17.18
N ALA A 111 15.38 0.55 -16.83
CA ALA A 111 14.57 -0.65 -17.00
C ALA A 111 13.60 -0.59 -18.21
N SER A 112 13.08 0.60 -18.53
CA SER A 112 11.90 0.77 -19.40
C SER A 112 12.09 1.74 -20.57
N SER A 113 13.32 2.23 -20.80
CA SER A 113 13.67 3.20 -21.85
C SER A 113 13.50 2.71 -23.29
N HIS A 114 13.26 1.41 -23.45
CA HIS A 114 13.02 0.75 -24.74
C HIS A 114 11.53 0.48 -25.00
N LEU A 115 10.63 0.90 -24.09
CA LEU A 115 9.19 0.85 -24.29
C LEU A 115 8.70 2.07 -25.08
N PRO A 116 7.51 2.01 -25.72
CA PRO A 116 6.89 3.16 -26.37
C PRO A 116 6.68 4.35 -25.41
N SER A 117 6.75 5.56 -25.95
CA SER A 117 6.58 6.81 -25.20
C SER A 117 5.24 6.90 -24.47
N GLU A 118 4.18 6.31 -25.04
CA GLU A 118 2.84 6.25 -24.48
C GLU A 118 2.83 5.42 -23.18
N VAL A 119 3.52 4.27 -23.18
CA VAL A 119 3.61 3.38 -22.02
C VAL A 119 4.48 3.99 -20.93
N ILE A 120 5.59 4.63 -21.30
CA ILE A 120 6.41 5.40 -20.36
C ILE A 120 5.59 6.56 -19.75
N SER A 121 4.72 7.21 -20.54
CA SER A 121 3.85 8.29 -20.06
C SER A 121 2.78 7.78 -19.08
N ILE A 122 2.24 6.57 -19.31
CA ILE A 122 1.35 5.90 -18.34
C ILE A 122 2.11 5.62 -17.03
N PHE A 123 3.32 5.04 -17.09
CA PHE A 123 4.13 4.77 -15.89
C PHE A 123 4.45 6.04 -15.08
N ARG A 124 4.74 7.16 -15.76
CA ARG A 124 4.89 8.47 -15.11
C ARG A 124 3.58 8.96 -14.49
N GLY A 125 2.47 8.87 -15.22
CA GLY A 125 1.14 9.29 -14.76
C GLY A 125 0.67 8.57 -13.49
N CYS A 126 1.11 7.33 -13.28
CA CYS A 126 0.86 6.58 -12.03
C CYS A 126 1.56 7.17 -10.79
N ASN A 127 2.57 8.04 -10.96
CA ASN A 127 3.41 8.62 -9.90
C ASN A 127 3.85 7.63 -8.80
N PRO A 128 4.50 6.48 -9.13
CA PRO A 128 4.75 5.38 -8.19
C PRO A 128 5.92 5.64 -7.20
N PHE A 129 5.78 6.69 -6.40
CA PHE A 129 6.73 7.15 -5.40
C PHE A 129 6.03 7.78 -4.18
N LYS A 130 6.78 7.98 -3.09
CA LYS A 130 6.24 8.28 -1.74
C LYS A 130 5.33 9.50 -1.70
N ASP A 131 5.78 10.61 -2.28
CA ASP A 131 5.07 11.89 -2.31
C ASP A 131 4.16 12.04 -3.54
N GLY A 132 3.91 10.95 -4.28
CA GLY A 132 3.05 10.87 -5.45
C GLY A 132 1.82 10.02 -5.14
N ASN A 133 1.77 8.81 -5.71
CA ASN A 133 0.79 7.79 -5.38
C ASN A 133 1.30 6.94 -4.21
N TYR A 134 0.94 7.38 -3.01
CA TYR A 134 1.38 6.79 -1.75
C TYR A 134 0.95 5.32 -1.62
N GLU A 135 -0.26 4.98 -2.05
CA GLU A 135 -0.82 3.63 -2.01
C GLU A 135 0.01 2.66 -2.86
N LEU A 136 0.36 3.06 -4.07
CA LEU A 136 1.17 2.29 -5.01
C LEU A 136 2.62 2.13 -4.51
N TRP A 137 3.20 3.17 -3.91
CA TRP A 137 4.48 3.10 -3.21
C TRP A 137 4.46 2.16 -1.99
N ALA A 138 3.44 2.28 -1.14
CA ALA A 138 3.26 1.48 0.07
C ALA A 138 3.04 -0.01 -0.25
N MET A 139 2.25 -0.32 -1.29
CA MET A 139 2.09 -1.68 -1.80
C MET A 139 3.43 -2.31 -2.17
N ASN A 140 4.30 -1.56 -2.86
CA ASN A 140 5.66 -2.02 -3.17
C ASN A 140 6.52 -2.21 -1.92
N LYS A 141 6.41 -1.35 -0.90
CA LYS A 141 7.09 -1.55 0.40
C LYS A 141 6.64 -2.84 1.08
N ILE A 142 5.32 -3.10 1.14
CA ILE A 142 4.74 -4.33 1.71
C ILE A 142 5.30 -5.57 0.98
N CYS A 143 5.33 -5.56 -0.36
CA CYS A 143 5.90 -6.65 -1.17
C CYS A 143 7.39 -6.89 -0.87
N ASN A 144 8.18 -5.83 -0.73
CA ASN A 144 9.63 -5.95 -0.52
C ASN A 144 9.96 -6.38 0.92
N GLN A 145 9.15 -5.97 1.91
CA GLN A 145 9.31 -6.46 3.27
C GLN A 145 8.95 -7.95 3.39
N GLY A 146 7.88 -8.42 2.73
CA GLY A 146 7.53 -9.85 2.73
C GLY A 146 8.60 -10.78 2.18
N LYS A 147 9.49 -10.27 1.32
CA LYS A 147 10.60 -11.03 0.71
C LYS A 147 11.89 -11.03 1.54
N HIS A 148 12.06 -10.06 2.45
CA HIS A 148 13.35 -9.82 3.12
C HIS A 148 13.25 -9.57 4.64
N GLY A 149 12.07 -9.65 5.25
CA GLY A 149 11.89 -9.48 6.69
C GLY A 149 10.60 -10.09 7.26
N GLN A 150 10.55 -10.21 8.59
CA GLN A 150 9.31 -10.56 9.29
C GLN A 150 8.34 -9.36 9.27
N ILE A 151 7.29 -9.42 8.46
CA ILE A 151 6.23 -8.41 8.36
C ILE A 151 6.79 -6.98 8.16
N LYS A 152 6.76 -6.04 9.13
CA LYS A 152 6.39 -6.07 10.58
C LYS A 152 4.84 -6.04 10.77
N PRO A 153 4.19 -5.97 11.96
CA PRO A 153 2.77 -5.60 12.00
C PRO A 153 2.61 -4.18 11.42
N ILE A 154 1.71 -3.99 10.44
CA ILE A 154 1.32 -2.64 9.99
C ILE A 154 0.66 -1.87 11.17
N PHE A 155 0.00 -2.61 12.06
CA PHE A 155 -0.57 -2.14 13.31
C PHE A 155 0.07 -2.90 14.47
N ARG A 156 1.05 -2.28 15.15
CA ARG A 156 1.75 -2.93 16.29
C ARG A 156 0.90 -2.90 17.56
N ASN A 157 0.15 -1.82 17.74
CA ASN A 157 -1.07 -1.69 18.54
C ASN A 157 -1.94 -0.63 17.85
N ILE A 158 -3.28 -0.73 17.88
CA ILE A 158 -4.16 0.34 17.37
C ILE A 158 -4.46 1.41 18.45
N SER A 159 -3.96 1.22 19.68
CA SER A 159 -3.83 2.30 20.69
C SER A 159 -3.10 3.55 20.18
N ASP A 160 -2.39 3.41 19.06
CA ASP A 160 -1.46 4.37 18.50
C ASP A 160 -2.06 5.12 17.28
N ILE A 161 -3.37 5.00 17.01
CA ILE A 161 -4.07 5.95 16.13
C ILE A 161 -4.48 7.17 16.96
N GLN A 162 -3.80 8.29 16.76
CA GLN A 162 -4.24 9.58 17.31
C GLN A 162 -5.14 10.28 16.30
N SER A 163 -6.41 10.48 16.65
CA SER A 163 -7.19 11.57 16.07
C SER A 163 -7.07 12.80 16.96
N THR A 164 -6.41 13.86 16.48
CA THR A 164 -6.49 15.16 17.15
C THR A 164 -7.77 15.84 16.73
N ILE A 165 -8.68 16.07 17.68
CA ILE A 165 -9.88 16.89 17.47
C ILE A 165 -9.50 18.34 17.81
N VAL A 166 -9.45 19.21 16.80
CA VAL A 166 -9.28 20.66 17.01
C VAL A 166 -10.65 21.33 16.80
N PRO A 167 -11.32 21.80 17.87
CA PRO A 167 -12.57 22.53 17.73
C PRO A 167 -12.28 23.90 17.11
N LYS A 168 -12.74 24.14 15.88
CA LYS A 168 -12.48 25.36 15.13
C LYS A 168 -13.80 25.98 14.67
N ALA A 169 -14.32 26.94 15.45
CA ALA A 169 -15.46 27.81 15.14
C ALA A 169 -16.59 27.13 14.30
N GLY A 170 -17.21 26.08 14.84
CA GLY A 170 -18.33 25.38 14.20
C GLY A 170 -17.96 24.22 13.26
N LYS A 171 -16.68 23.86 13.14
CA LYS A 171 -16.23 22.63 12.47
C LYS A 171 -15.35 21.77 13.37
N VAL A 172 -15.44 20.45 13.15
CA VAL A 172 -14.61 19.42 13.77
C VAL A 172 -13.71 18.84 12.68
N ASP A 173 -12.45 19.27 12.65
CA ASP A 173 -11.44 18.69 11.77
C ASP A 173 -10.86 17.44 12.46
N ILE A 174 -11.24 16.24 12.00
CA ILE A 174 -10.68 14.97 12.48
C ILE A 174 -9.40 14.68 11.69
N THR A 175 -8.24 15.00 12.25
CA THR A 175 -6.96 14.61 11.64
C THR A 175 -6.51 13.27 12.20
N LEU A 176 -6.68 12.20 11.42
CA LEU A 176 -6.05 10.90 11.70
C LEU A 176 -4.55 11.02 11.44
N LYS A 177 -3.73 10.91 12.48
CA LYS A 177 -2.28 10.77 12.36
C LYS A 177 -1.86 9.40 12.90
N PRO A 178 -1.18 8.56 12.11
CA PRO A 178 -0.50 7.40 12.70
C PRO A 178 0.61 7.92 13.62
N LEU A 179 0.58 7.58 14.93
CA LEU A 179 1.65 7.98 15.88
C LEU A 179 3.00 7.43 15.47
N VAL A 180 2.98 6.25 14.86
CA VAL A 180 4.16 5.55 14.39
C VAL A 180 4.16 5.75 12.88
N LYS A 181 5.21 6.42 12.35
CA LYS A 181 5.61 6.25 10.96
C LYS A 181 5.50 4.76 10.62
N PRO A 182 4.93 4.35 9.46
CA PRO A 182 4.89 2.94 9.11
C PRO A 182 6.28 2.34 9.30
N LEU A 183 6.39 1.15 9.91
CA LEU A 183 7.70 0.63 10.37
C LEU A 183 8.70 0.30 9.22
N TRP A 184 8.35 0.64 7.97
CA TRP A 184 9.21 0.69 6.78
C TRP A 184 9.80 2.07 6.48
N ASP A 185 9.48 3.10 7.28
CA ASP A 185 9.97 4.48 7.21
C ASP A 185 10.90 4.84 8.40
N GLU A 186 11.36 3.81 9.12
CA GLU A 186 12.59 3.84 9.91
C GLU A 186 13.75 3.90 8.91
N GLY A 187 14.40 5.07 8.79
CA GLY A 187 15.48 5.29 7.83
C GLY A 187 16.77 4.56 8.22
N ASN A 188 17.50 4.11 7.20
CA ASN A 188 18.97 4.13 7.23
C ASN A 188 19.45 5.58 7.05
#